data_AF-A0A1Y5DRQ1-F1
#
_entry.id   AF-A0A1Y5DRQ1-F1
#
_cell.length_a   1.000
_cell.length_b   1.000
_cell.length_c   1.000
_cell.angle_alpha   90.00
_cell.angle_beta   90.00
_cell.angle_gamma   90.00
#
_symmetry.space_group_name_H-M   'P 1'
#
loop_
_entity.id
_entity.type
_entity.pdbx_description
1 polymer ?
#
loop_
_entity_poly.entity_id
_entity_poly.type
_entity_poly.pdbx_seq_one_letter_code
_entity_poly.pdbx_strand_id
1 'polypeptide(L)'
;MDKKELQEARTNPDFLKYLEQTRKDAIELKNISAMYEVLDSYLILDLQEDKINDLYENILKVAFEKIEVLVGENKKLTLEGDELFYIRSFYEHSIEKWSYESYDGAKELLFILTQIVDDEKLMLALNMHLVMCSKQINLDDFYDKYVDNDASNDNEKYGYFIVNYKIDVEKFLKENKDVLDVEYENLKHLMN
;
A
#
# COMPACT_ATOMS: atom_id res chain seq x y z
N MET A 1 -17.16 9.44 12.68
CA MET A 1 -17.69 10.80 12.57
C MET A 1 -19.08 10.72 11.97
N ASP A 2 -20.01 11.52 12.48
CA ASP A 2 -21.34 11.62 11.88
C ASP A 2 -21.33 12.56 10.65
N LYS A 3 -22.41 12.54 9.85
CA LYS A 3 -22.48 13.35 8.61
C LYS A 3 -22.39 14.86 8.86
N LYS A 4 -22.78 15.32 10.05
CA LYS A 4 -22.81 16.74 10.38
C LYS A 4 -21.42 17.23 10.77
N GLU A 5 -20.69 16.45 11.56
CA GLU A 5 -19.28 16.71 11.88
C GLU A 5 -18.41 16.79 10.63
N LEU A 6 -18.62 15.88 9.66
CA LEU A 6 -17.92 15.92 8.37
C LEU A 6 -18.23 17.19 7.58
N GLN A 7 -19.49 17.64 7.58
CA GLN A 7 -19.91 18.85 6.86
C GLN A 7 -19.35 20.13 7.51
N GLU A 8 -19.27 20.16 8.84
CA GLU A 8 -18.65 21.26 9.59
C GLU A 8 -17.14 21.31 9.31
N ALA A 9 -16.45 20.16 9.30
CA ALA A 9 -15.04 20.09 8.96
C ALA A 9 -14.75 20.54 7.51
N ARG A 10 -15.57 20.12 6.54
CA ARG A 10 -15.46 20.49 5.12
C ARG A 10 -15.60 21.99 4.86
N THR A 11 -16.27 22.73 5.75
CA THR A 11 -16.59 24.14 5.54
C THR A 11 -15.87 25.08 6.51
N ASN A 12 -15.11 24.55 7.47
CA ASN A 12 -14.34 25.33 8.43
C ASN A 12 -13.09 25.95 7.75
N PRO A 13 -13.03 27.27 7.55
CA PRO A 13 -11.94 27.91 6.82
C PRO A 13 -10.59 27.80 7.53
N ASP A 14 -10.58 27.82 8.86
CA ASP A 14 -9.35 27.72 9.65
C ASP A 14 -8.78 26.31 9.56
N PHE A 15 -9.65 25.30 9.60
CA PHE A 15 -9.25 23.91 9.41
C PHE A 15 -8.69 23.66 8.00
N LEU A 16 -9.38 24.15 6.96
CA LEU A 16 -8.90 24.01 5.57
C LEU A 16 -7.56 24.73 5.35
N LYS A 17 -7.37 25.90 5.97
CA LYS A 17 -6.10 26.64 5.91
C LYS A 17 -4.98 25.90 6.63
N TYR A 18 -5.27 25.34 7.81
CA TYR A 18 -4.34 24.48 8.53
C TYR A 18 -3.93 23.29 7.67
N LEU A 19 -4.91 22.57 7.12
CA LEU A 19 -4.67 21.36 6.33
C LEU A 19 -3.84 21.64 5.07
N GLU A 20 -4.10 22.75 4.39
CA GLU A 20 -3.28 23.17 3.23
C GLU A 20 -1.86 23.59 3.64
N GLN A 21 -1.68 24.21 4.80
CA GLN A 21 -0.34 24.55 5.30
C GLN A 21 0.43 23.28 5.66
N THR A 22 -0.20 22.36 6.40
CA THR A 22 0.38 21.06 6.75
C THR A 22 0.77 20.28 5.50
N ARG A 23 -0.06 20.31 4.45
CA ARG A 23 0.27 19.68 3.15
C ARG A 23 1.59 20.22 2.58
N LYS A 24 1.73 21.54 2.51
CA LYS A 24 2.92 22.19 1.95
C LYS A 24 4.15 21.88 2.78
N ASP A 25 4.04 22.00 4.10
CA ASP A 25 5.13 21.75 5.03
C ASP A 25 5.56 20.28 4.98
N ALA A 26 4.61 19.34 4.92
CA ALA A 26 4.89 17.91 4.82
C ALA A 26 5.65 17.58 3.54
N ILE A 27 5.22 18.12 2.39
CA ILE A 27 5.90 17.97 1.09
C ILE A 27 7.31 18.56 1.14
N GLU A 28 7.46 19.80 1.62
CA GLU A 28 8.76 20.49 1.71
C GLU A 28 9.75 19.72 2.58
N LEU A 29 9.28 19.22 3.73
CA LEU A 29 10.10 18.49 4.70
C LEU A 29 10.24 16.99 4.37
N LYS A 30 9.59 16.50 3.30
CA LYS A 30 9.51 15.08 2.96
C LYS A 30 9.01 14.20 4.12
N ASN A 31 8.11 14.73 4.96
CA ASN A 31 7.55 14.01 6.11
C ASN A 31 6.39 13.12 5.62
N ILE A 32 6.68 11.85 5.34
CA ILE A 32 5.71 10.92 4.74
C ILE A 32 4.50 10.64 5.65
N SER A 33 4.72 10.57 6.98
CA SER A 33 3.64 10.34 7.94
C SER A 33 2.64 11.49 7.91
N ALA A 34 3.13 12.73 7.91
CA ALA A 34 2.29 13.92 7.79
C ALA A 34 1.61 14.02 6.41
N MET A 35 2.27 13.58 5.33
CA MET A 35 1.62 13.50 4.02
C MET A 35 0.42 12.54 4.04
N TYR A 36 0.57 11.37 4.65
CA TYR A 36 -0.53 10.42 4.78
C TYR A 36 -1.66 10.94 5.68
N GLU A 37 -1.35 11.63 6.79
CA GLU A 37 -2.37 12.26 7.63
C GLU A 37 -3.23 13.27 6.84
N VAL A 38 -2.58 14.09 6.01
CA VAL A 38 -3.28 15.04 5.15
C VAL A 38 -4.07 14.33 4.04
N LEU A 39 -3.49 13.29 3.43
CA LEU A 39 -4.14 12.51 2.37
C LEU A 39 -5.42 11.84 2.89
N ASP A 40 -5.32 11.16 4.02
CA ASP A 40 -6.45 10.47 4.66
C ASP A 40 -7.54 11.50 5.04
N SER A 41 -7.15 12.68 5.51
CA SER A 41 -8.09 13.78 5.77
C SER A 41 -8.78 14.29 4.50
N TYR A 42 -8.04 14.48 3.40
CA TYR A 42 -8.61 14.90 2.12
C TYR A 42 -9.59 13.88 1.55
N LEU A 43 -9.26 12.58 1.64
CA LEU A 43 -10.13 11.49 1.18
C LEU A 43 -11.42 11.42 1.99
N ILE A 44 -11.33 11.43 3.34
CA ILE A 44 -12.51 11.38 4.22
C ILE A 44 -13.43 12.59 4.00
N LEU A 45 -12.83 13.76 3.76
CA LEU A 45 -13.57 15.00 3.58
C LEU A 45 -13.96 15.25 2.12
N ASP A 46 -13.61 14.35 1.19
CA ASP A 46 -13.92 14.46 -0.25
C ASP A 46 -13.50 15.84 -0.80
N LEU A 47 -12.24 16.21 -0.53
CA LEU A 47 -11.67 17.50 -0.88
C LEU A 47 -10.77 17.41 -2.11
N GLN A 48 -10.87 18.38 -3.01
CA GLN A 48 -9.88 18.77 -4.04
C GLN A 48 -8.99 17.63 -4.59
N GLU A 49 -9.51 16.92 -5.59
CA GLU A 49 -8.85 15.78 -6.27
C GLU A 49 -7.44 16.10 -6.80
N ASP A 50 -7.22 17.30 -7.31
CA ASP A 50 -5.91 17.75 -7.80
C ASP A 50 -4.83 17.72 -6.71
N LYS A 51 -5.20 18.06 -5.48
CA LYS A 51 -4.28 18.03 -4.34
C LYS A 51 -4.09 16.64 -3.77
N ILE A 52 -5.11 15.79 -3.83
CA ILE A 52 -4.99 14.36 -3.49
C ILE A 52 -3.94 13.72 -4.39
N ASN A 53 -4.05 13.95 -5.70
CA ASN A 53 -3.12 13.41 -6.68
C ASN A 53 -1.69 13.95 -6.46
N ASP A 54 -1.52 15.27 -6.29
CA ASP A 54 -0.21 15.87 -6.00
C ASP A 54 0.42 15.28 -4.73
N LEU A 55 -0.38 15.09 -3.67
CA LEU A 55 0.12 14.53 -2.41
C LEU A 55 0.54 13.07 -2.56
N TYR A 56 -0.28 12.25 -3.24
CA TYR A 56 0.04 10.85 -3.51
C TYR A 56 1.30 10.71 -4.38
N GLU A 57 1.47 11.55 -5.41
CA GLU A 57 2.70 11.58 -6.20
C GLU A 57 3.94 11.91 -5.36
N ASN A 58 3.84 12.85 -4.41
CA ASN A 58 4.96 13.19 -3.52
C ASN A 58 5.25 12.08 -2.50
N ILE A 59 4.22 11.41 -1.99
CA ILE A 59 4.36 10.21 -1.15
C ILE A 59 5.16 9.13 -1.90
N LEU A 60 4.76 8.82 -3.15
CA LEU A 60 5.47 7.84 -3.97
C LEU A 60 6.93 8.25 -4.17
N LYS A 61 7.21 9.51 -4.56
CA LYS A 61 8.59 10.02 -4.73
C LYS A 61 9.43 9.78 -3.48
N VAL A 62 8.93 10.16 -2.30
CA VAL A 62 9.66 9.97 -1.03
C VAL A 62 9.88 8.49 -0.75
N ALA A 63 8.87 7.64 -0.94
CA ALA A 63 9.00 6.22 -0.67
C ALA A 63 9.99 5.53 -1.62
N PHE A 64 9.96 5.83 -2.91
CA PHE A 64 10.92 5.29 -3.88
C PHE A 64 12.36 5.69 -3.52
N GLU A 65 12.60 6.98 -3.24
CA GLU A 65 13.92 7.47 -2.81
C GLU A 65 14.41 6.74 -1.54
N LYS A 66 13.52 6.48 -0.57
CA LYS A 66 13.88 5.85 0.71
C LYS A 66 14.10 4.35 0.59
N ILE A 67 13.25 3.66 -0.16
CA ILE A 67 13.39 2.22 -0.40
C ILE A 67 14.67 1.95 -1.19
N GLU A 68 15.01 2.75 -2.20
CA GLU A 68 16.26 2.59 -2.96
C GLU A 68 17.49 2.62 -2.04
N VAL A 69 17.54 3.58 -1.11
CA VAL A 69 18.62 3.67 -0.11
C VAL A 69 18.65 2.44 0.81
N LEU A 70 17.50 2.05 1.36
CA LEU A 70 17.41 0.93 2.32
C LEU A 70 17.75 -0.44 1.67
N VAL A 71 17.32 -0.63 0.41
CA VAL A 71 17.69 -1.80 -0.39
C VAL A 71 19.18 -1.84 -0.65
N GLY A 72 19.80 -0.70 -1.00
CA GLY A 72 21.26 -0.59 -1.16
C GLY A 72 22.04 -0.94 0.12
N GLU A 73 21.43 -0.76 1.28
CA GLU A 73 22.01 -1.13 2.59
C GLU A 73 21.72 -2.59 3.00
N ASN A 74 21.02 -3.37 2.16
CA ASN A 74 20.51 -4.72 2.48
C ASN A 74 19.64 -4.75 3.75
N LYS A 75 18.96 -3.64 4.06
CA LYS A 75 18.09 -3.54 5.23
C LYS A 75 16.67 -3.95 4.86
N LYS A 76 16.08 -4.85 5.66
CA LYS A 76 14.65 -5.14 5.61
C LYS A 76 13.86 -4.08 6.37
N LEU A 77 12.68 -3.74 5.86
CA LEU A 77 11.76 -2.77 6.40
C LEU A 77 10.73 -3.44 7.31
N THR A 78 10.38 -2.74 8.38
CA THR A 78 9.38 -3.16 9.36
C THR A 78 8.10 -2.34 9.21
N LEU A 79 7.02 -2.83 9.80
CA LEU A 79 5.74 -2.10 9.85
C LEU A 79 5.70 -1.11 11.04
N GLU A 80 6.78 -0.34 11.23
CA GLU A 80 6.94 0.63 12.30
C GLU A 80 7.46 1.97 11.77
N GLY A 81 7.03 3.07 12.41
CA GLY A 81 7.47 4.43 12.07
C GLY A 81 7.27 4.77 10.59
N ASP A 82 8.27 5.44 10.00
CA ASP A 82 8.21 5.85 8.59
C ASP A 82 8.29 4.68 7.61
N GLU A 83 8.91 3.55 7.99
CA GLU A 83 9.06 2.38 7.13
C GLU A 83 7.70 1.78 6.75
N LEU A 84 6.73 1.81 7.67
CA LEU A 84 5.35 1.45 7.40
C LEU A 84 4.78 2.23 6.21
N PHE A 85 5.03 3.54 6.15
CA PHE A 85 4.49 4.39 5.10
C PHE A 85 5.18 4.17 3.75
N TYR A 86 6.48 3.82 3.75
CA TYR A 86 7.17 3.40 2.51
C TYR A 86 6.61 2.09 1.96
N ILE A 87 6.35 1.12 2.85
CA ILE A 87 5.71 -0.15 2.47
C ILE A 87 4.27 0.10 2.00
N ARG A 88 3.50 0.92 2.73
CA ARG A 88 2.11 1.30 2.39
C ARG A 88 2.04 1.88 0.99
N SER A 89 2.90 2.83 0.64
CA SER A 89 2.84 3.49 -0.67
C SER A 89 3.14 2.55 -1.83
N PHE A 90 4.12 1.66 -1.69
CA PHE A 90 4.41 0.65 -2.70
C PHE A 90 3.27 -0.35 -2.84
N TYR A 91 2.69 -0.75 -1.71
CA TYR A 91 1.55 -1.65 -1.69
C TYR A 91 0.34 -1.02 -2.37
N GLU A 92 -0.06 0.19 -1.99
CA GLU A 92 -1.15 0.95 -2.61
C GLU A 92 -0.94 1.08 -4.12
N HIS A 93 0.27 1.42 -4.56
CA HIS A 93 0.57 1.52 -5.99
C HIS A 93 0.51 0.16 -6.71
N SER A 94 0.90 -0.93 -6.05
CA SER A 94 0.74 -2.28 -6.60
C SER A 94 -0.72 -2.67 -6.78
N ILE A 95 -1.58 -2.33 -5.81
CA ILE A 95 -3.03 -2.58 -5.88
C ILE A 95 -3.67 -1.68 -6.95
N GLU A 96 -3.24 -0.43 -7.08
CA GLU A 96 -3.67 0.48 -8.14
C GLU A 96 -3.36 -0.13 -9.53
N LYS A 97 -2.12 -0.59 -9.77
CA LYS A 97 -1.76 -1.28 -11.02
C LYS A 97 -2.63 -2.51 -11.26
N TRP A 98 -2.86 -3.32 -10.23
CA TRP A 98 -3.72 -4.51 -10.33
C TRP A 98 -5.17 -4.13 -10.66
N SER A 99 -5.71 -3.06 -10.07
CA SER A 99 -7.06 -2.57 -10.35
C SER A 99 -7.26 -2.14 -11.81
N TYR A 100 -6.19 -1.70 -12.47
CA TYR A 100 -6.17 -1.38 -13.90
C TYR A 100 -5.76 -2.56 -14.79
N GLU A 101 -5.76 -3.79 -14.25
CA GLU A 101 -5.35 -5.02 -14.91
C GLU A 101 -3.91 -4.96 -15.47
N SER A 102 -3.09 -4.06 -14.94
CA SER A 102 -1.65 -3.98 -15.22
C SER A 102 -0.92 -5.02 -14.38
N TYR A 103 -1.16 -6.30 -14.67
CA TYR A 103 -0.67 -7.43 -13.87
C TYR A 103 0.86 -7.42 -13.75
N ASP A 104 1.59 -7.19 -14.85
CA ASP A 104 3.06 -7.18 -14.80
C ASP A 104 3.58 -6.07 -13.88
N GLY A 105 3.06 -4.84 -14.02
CA GLY A 105 3.44 -3.73 -13.14
C GLY A 105 3.07 -3.95 -11.67
N ALA A 106 1.94 -4.60 -11.40
CA ALA A 106 1.58 -5.01 -10.04
C ALA A 106 2.54 -6.06 -9.48
N LYS A 107 2.90 -7.08 -10.28
CA LYS A 107 3.82 -8.15 -9.87
C LYS A 107 5.22 -7.61 -9.57
N GLU A 108 5.74 -6.69 -10.37
CA GLU A 108 7.04 -6.06 -10.12
C GLU A 108 7.10 -5.39 -8.74
N LEU A 109 6.08 -4.58 -8.41
CA LEU A 109 5.99 -3.88 -7.12
C LEU A 109 5.77 -4.85 -5.95
N LEU A 110 4.86 -5.83 -6.11
CA LEU A 110 4.62 -6.86 -5.10
C LEU A 110 5.87 -7.69 -4.83
N PHE A 111 6.63 -8.04 -5.86
CA PHE A 111 7.87 -8.77 -5.73
C PHE A 111 8.93 -7.96 -4.98
N ILE A 112 9.11 -6.66 -5.31
CA ILE A 112 10.03 -5.81 -4.56
C ILE A 112 9.65 -5.82 -3.06
N LEU A 113 8.35 -5.69 -2.73
CA LEU A 113 7.87 -5.78 -1.35
C LEU A 113 8.23 -7.11 -0.68
N THR A 114 8.08 -8.26 -1.37
CA THR A 114 8.48 -9.56 -0.79
C THR A 114 9.99 -9.64 -0.53
N GLN A 115 10.80 -8.87 -1.27
CA GLN A 115 12.24 -8.83 -1.07
C GLN A 115 12.70 -7.87 0.02
N ILE A 116 11.86 -6.93 0.47
CA ILE A 116 12.31 -5.88 1.40
C ILE A 116 11.56 -5.86 2.73
N VAL A 117 10.40 -6.49 2.85
CA VAL A 117 9.61 -6.51 4.10
C VAL A 117 10.09 -7.60 5.06
N ASP A 118 10.09 -7.29 6.36
CA ASP A 118 10.28 -8.21 7.49
C ASP A 118 9.03 -8.24 8.38
N ASP A 119 7.96 -8.84 7.86
CA ASP A 119 6.73 -9.13 8.60
C ASP A 119 6.08 -10.38 8.00
N GLU A 120 6.00 -11.47 8.78
CA GLU A 120 5.56 -12.77 8.30
C GLU A 120 4.12 -12.76 7.77
N LYS A 121 3.20 -12.04 8.45
CA LYS A 121 1.80 -11.96 8.03
C LYS A 121 1.68 -11.23 6.69
N LEU A 122 2.35 -10.08 6.54
CA LEU A 122 2.34 -9.34 5.29
C LEU A 122 3.06 -10.10 4.18
N MET A 123 4.15 -10.81 4.47
CA MET A 123 4.85 -11.65 3.50
C MET A 123 3.95 -12.75 2.90
N LEU A 124 3.11 -13.40 3.72
CA LEU A 124 2.13 -14.36 3.21
C LEU A 124 1.11 -13.69 2.27
N ALA A 125 0.61 -12.51 2.65
CA ALA A 125 -0.33 -11.74 1.85
C ALA A 125 0.27 -11.29 0.50
N LEU A 126 1.49 -10.75 0.51
CA LEU A 126 2.19 -10.30 -0.69
C LEU A 126 2.42 -11.45 -1.67
N ASN A 127 2.85 -12.62 -1.20
CA ASN A 127 2.99 -13.79 -2.07
C ASN A 127 1.64 -14.30 -2.59
N MET A 128 0.57 -14.20 -1.80
CA MET A 128 -0.78 -14.51 -2.27
C MET A 128 -1.21 -13.57 -3.40
N HIS A 129 -1.02 -12.26 -3.25
CA HIS A 129 -1.32 -11.28 -4.29
C HIS A 129 -0.49 -11.52 -5.55
N LEU A 130 0.81 -11.84 -5.39
CA LEU A 130 1.69 -12.17 -6.51
C LEU A 130 1.14 -13.36 -7.32
N VAL A 131 0.72 -14.44 -6.65
CA VAL A 131 0.09 -15.61 -7.32
C VAL A 131 -1.21 -15.21 -8.02
N MET A 132 -2.04 -14.36 -7.41
CA MET A 132 -3.31 -13.94 -8.02
C MET A 132 -3.08 -13.10 -9.28
N CYS A 133 -2.13 -12.16 -9.25
CA CYS A 133 -1.71 -11.40 -10.42
C CYS A 133 -1.13 -12.32 -11.51
N SER A 134 -0.30 -13.30 -11.16
CA SER A 134 0.25 -14.28 -12.12
C SER A 134 -0.81 -15.12 -12.81
N LYS A 135 -1.89 -15.41 -12.09
CA LYS A 135 -3.07 -16.09 -12.62
C LYS A 135 -4.05 -15.16 -13.32
N GLN A 136 -3.74 -13.86 -13.40
CA GLN A 136 -4.59 -12.81 -13.97
C GLN A 136 -6.00 -12.82 -13.37
N ILE A 137 -6.11 -13.08 -12.07
CA ILE A 137 -7.35 -12.88 -11.34
C ILE A 137 -7.48 -11.37 -11.13
N ASN A 138 -8.56 -10.75 -11.64
CA ASN A 138 -8.78 -9.32 -11.43
C ASN A 138 -9.08 -9.04 -9.93
N LEU A 139 -8.92 -7.78 -9.54
CA LEU A 139 -9.01 -7.37 -8.14
C LEU A 139 -10.42 -7.62 -7.55
N ASP A 140 -11.48 -7.39 -8.32
CA ASP A 140 -12.86 -7.59 -7.88
C ASP A 140 -13.15 -9.08 -7.59
N ASP A 141 -12.78 -9.97 -8.50
CA ASP A 141 -12.89 -11.42 -8.33
C ASP A 141 -12.07 -11.91 -7.13
N PHE A 142 -10.90 -11.30 -6.91
CA PHE A 142 -10.05 -11.59 -5.76
C PHE A 142 -10.76 -11.23 -4.45
N TYR A 143 -11.27 -10.00 -4.34
CA TYR A 143 -12.01 -9.53 -3.17
C TYR A 143 -13.22 -10.41 -2.86
N ASP A 144 -14.05 -10.68 -3.87
CA ASP A 144 -15.29 -11.42 -3.68
C ASP A 144 -15.05 -12.87 -3.23
N LYS A 145 -14.05 -13.54 -3.83
CA LYS A 145 -13.85 -14.98 -3.63
C LYS A 145 -12.89 -15.32 -2.50
N TYR A 146 -11.90 -14.47 -2.22
CA TYR A 146 -10.79 -14.84 -1.35
C TYR A 146 -10.66 -13.96 -0.10
N VAL A 147 -11.03 -12.69 -0.15
CA VAL A 147 -10.85 -11.77 0.97
C VAL A 147 -11.95 -11.96 2.02
N ASP A 148 -11.56 -11.99 3.29
CA ASP A 148 -12.49 -11.98 4.42
C ASP A 148 -12.72 -10.55 4.90
N ASN A 149 -13.80 -9.94 4.44
CA ASN A 149 -14.17 -8.56 4.77
C ASN A 149 -14.75 -8.41 6.18
N ASP A 150 -15.17 -9.51 6.81
CA ASP A 150 -15.74 -9.49 8.16
C ASP A 150 -14.67 -9.65 9.24
N ALA A 151 -13.46 -10.09 8.85
CA ALA A 151 -12.33 -10.25 9.74
C ALA A 151 -11.75 -8.90 10.19
N SER A 152 -11.71 -8.67 11.51
CA SER A 152 -11.01 -7.53 12.08
C SER A 152 -9.50 -7.77 12.12
N ASN A 153 -8.72 -6.74 11.82
CA ASN A 153 -7.30 -6.72 12.15
C ASN A 153 -7.13 -6.32 13.62
N ASP A 154 -6.57 -7.22 14.43
CA ASP A 154 -6.29 -6.94 15.86
C ASP A 154 -5.18 -5.88 16.05
N ASN A 155 -4.38 -5.63 15.02
CA ASN A 155 -3.32 -4.63 15.03
C ASN A 155 -3.52 -3.63 13.89
N GLU A 156 -3.56 -2.35 14.26
CA GLU A 156 -3.80 -1.20 13.36
C GLU A 156 -2.80 -1.13 12.20
N LYS A 157 -1.56 -1.59 12.40
CA LYS A 157 -0.53 -1.59 11.33
C LYS A 157 -0.95 -2.39 10.08
N TYR A 158 -1.86 -3.35 10.24
CA TYR A 158 -2.39 -4.15 9.14
C TYR A 158 -3.60 -3.51 8.45
N GLY A 159 -4.14 -2.40 8.96
CA GLY A 159 -5.32 -1.73 8.41
C GLY A 159 -5.17 -1.25 6.97
N TYR A 160 -3.93 -1.11 6.49
CA TYR A 160 -3.62 -0.65 5.13
C TYR A 160 -3.43 -1.79 4.12
N PHE A 161 -3.50 -3.05 4.56
CA PHE A 161 -3.15 -4.22 3.74
C PHE A 161 -4.27 -5.25 3.73
N ILE A 162 -4.50 -5.88 2.59
CA ILE A 162 -5.39 -7.04 2.48
C ILE A 162 -4.62 -8.24 3.02
N VAL A 163 -4.93 -8.68 4.25
CA VAL A 163 -4.19 -9.75 4.95
C VAL A 163 -5.07 -10.80 5.59
N ASN A 164 -6.39 -10.71 5.40
CA ASN A 164 -7.37 -11.64 5.95
C ASN A 164 -8.13 -12.31 4.81
N TYR A 165 -8.25 -13.63 4.87
CA TYR A 165 -8.70 -14.43 3.75
C TYR A 165 -9.63 -15.55 4.19
N LYS A 166 -10.58 -15.91 3.32
CA LYS A 166 -11.54 -17.00 3.50
C LYS A 166 -10.91 -18.40 3.41
N ILE A 167 -9.62 -18.46 3.06
CA ILE A 167 -8.87 -19.69 2.79
C ILE A 167 -7.61 -19.78 3.64
N ASP A 168 -7.06 -20.99 3.75
CA ASP A 168 -5.74 -21.22 4.31
C ASP A 168 -4.66 -20.77 3.30
N VAL A 169 -4.09 -19.60 3.54
CA VAL A 169 -3.10 -18.98 2.65
C VAL A 169 -1.81 -19.80 2.59
N GLU A 170 -1.33 -20.34 3.71
CA GLU A 170 -0.10 -21.14 3.69
C GLU A 170 -0.27 -22.38 2.82
N LYS A 171 -1.42 -23.06 2.95
CA LYS A 171 -1.73 -24.21 2.10
C LYS A 171 -1.84 -23.79 0.64
N PHE A 172 -2.54 -22.69 0.36
CA PHE A 172 -2.66 -22.15 -1.00
C PHE A 172 -1.28 -21.83 -1.62
N LEU A 173 -0.38 -21.20 -0.87
CA LEU A 173 0.97 -20.89 -1.36
C LEU A 173 1.80 -22.15 -1.59
N LYS A 174 1.68 -23.16 -0.73
CA LYS A 174 2.34 -24.48 -0.94
C LYS A 174 1.85 -25.15 -2.23
N GLU A 175 0.56 -25.06 -2.53
CA GLU A 175 -0.05 -25.61 -3.74
C GLU A 175 0.30 -24.82 -5.01
N ASN A 176 0.75 -23.56 -4.88
CA ASN A 176 1.12 -22.67 -5.99
C ASN A 176 2.61 -22.30 -5.98
N LYS A 177 3.42 -23.14 -5.36
CA LYS A 177 4.86 -22.88 -5.22
C LYS A 177 5.56 -22.76 -6.57
N ASP A 178 5.16 -23.58 -7.54
CA ASP A 178 5.64 -23.55 -8.92
C ASP A 178 5.38 -22.20 -9.61
N VAL A 179 4.23 -21.58 -9.36
CA VAL A 179 3.93 -20.23 -9.85
C VAL A 179 4.88 -19.21 -9.24
N LEU A 180 5.08 -19.27 -7.92
CA LEU A 180 6.01 -18.37 -7.23
C LEU A 180 7.44 -18.55 -7.71
N ASP A 181 7.94 -19.79 -7.82
CA ASP A 181 9.30 -20.07 -8.27
C ASP A 181 9.56 -19.48 -9.67
N VAL A 182 8.58 -19.56 -10.58
CA VAL A 182 8.65 -18.93 -11.91
C VAL A 182 8.72 -17.41 -11.83
N GLU A 183 7.85 -16.77 -11.04
CA GLU A 183 7.85 -15.32 -10.92
C GLU A 183 9.11 -14.79 -10.25
N TYR A 184 9.63 -15.47 -9.23
CA TYR A 184 10.89 -15.10 -8.59
C TYR A 184 12.05 -15.15 -9.59
N GLU A 185 12.11 -16.19 -10.42
CA GLU A 185 13.14 -16.28 -11.46
C GLU A 185 13.00 -15.19 -12.53
N ASN A 186 11.77 -14.82 -12.89
CA ASN A 186 11.49 -13.75 -13.84
C ASN A 186 11.84 -12.37 -13.28
N LEU A 187 11.56 -12.12 -12.00
CA LEU A 187 11.60 -10.78 -11.39
C LEU A 187 12.88 -10.52 -10.59
N LYS A 188 13.72 -11.52 -10.30
CA LYS A 188 14.97 -11.34 -9.55
C LYS A 188 15.92 -10.29 -10.12
N HIS A 189 15.79 -9.95 -11.41
CA HIS A 189 16.58 -8.89 -12.04
C HIS A 189 16.30 -7.50 -11.46
N LEU A 190 15.15 -7.29 -10.81
CA LEU A 190 14.78 -6.05 -10.13
C LEU A 190 15.58 -5.80 -8.85
N MET A 191 16.30 -6.81 -8.35
CA MET A 191 17.12 -6.72 -7.13
C MET A 191 18.62 -6.55 -7.42
N ASN A 192 19.00 -6.35 -8.69
CA ASN A 192 20.39 -6.28 -9.14
C ASN A 192 20.83 -4.86 -9.52
#